data_AF-A0A0F5VRQ8-F1
#
_entry.id   AF-A0A0F5VRQ8-F1
#
_cell.length_a   1.000
_cell.length_b   1.000
_cell.length_c   1.000
_cell.angle_alpha   90.00
_cell.angle_beta   90.00
_cell.angle_gamma   90.00
#
_symmetry.space_group_name_H-M   'P 1'
#
loop_
_entity.id
_entity.type
_entity.pdbx_description
1 polymer ?
#
loop_
_entity_poly.entity_id
_entity_poly.type
_entity_poly.pdbx_seq_one_letter_code
_entity_poly.pdbx_strand_id
1 'polypeptide(L)'
;MAANAAALLGWIALWVSLLAVLVVYLSPGYTILFVPFLIYSFYRAFIQLFVFPAVFRMKHVLEEYPWLLLRDTAHGLADRADVVGRQYGWFEFPNPARPEERLPMVFPRHWGVGWWHRRMAPRATPELKAEIGVVWLAGDPRFIGVIAASTPDGSAPRRFRFLSQQTGADGGRHSVAEWGATAEDIERGRRAGVRPANS
;
A
#
# COMPACT_ATOMS: atom_id res chain seq x y z
N MET A 1 -9.64 -4.35 10.07
CA MET A 1 -10.78 -4.47 9.11
C MET A 1 -12.10 -4.01 9.72
N ALA A 2 -12.43 -4.40 10.97
CA ALA A 2 -13.66 -3.98 11.65
C ALA A 2 -13.92 -2.46 11.61
N ALA A 3 -12.92 -1.62 11.89
CA ALA A 3 -13.06 -0.17 11.83
C ALA A 3 -13.38 0.37 10.41
N ASN A 4 -12.78 -0.20 9.36
CA ASN A 4 -13.06 0.20 7.98
C ASN A 4 -14.42 -0.30 7.49
N ALA A 5 -14.86 -1.48 7.95
CA ALA A 5 -16.18 -2.02 7.70
C ALA A 5 -17.27 -1.23 8.41
N ALA A 6 -17.07 -0.91 9.69
CA ALA A 6 -17.96 -0.04 10.46
C ALA A 6 -18.05 1.37 9.84
N ALA A 7 -16.92 1.93 9.40
CA ALA A 7 -16.92 3.20 8.68
C ALA A 7 -17.72 3.12 7.37
N LEU A 8 -17.54 2.06 6.57
CA LEU A 8 -18.32 1.86 5.34
C LEU A 8 -19.82 1.79 5.64
N LEU A 9 -20.22 0.93 6.58
CA LEU A 9 -21.62 0.76 6.98
C LEU A 9 -22.21 2.07 7.52
N GLY A 10 -21.43 2.82 8.30
CA GLY A 10 -21.81 4.15 8.78
C GLY A 10 -22.06 5.14 7.64
N TRP A 11 -21.19 5.20 6.62
CA TRP A 11 -21.39 6.07 5.47
C TRP A 11 -22.59 5.66 4.61
N ILE A 12 -22.81 4.35 4.42
CA ILE A 12 -23.97 3.83 3.68
C ILE A 12 -25.27 4.15 4.44
N ALA A 13 -25.32 3.86 5.75
CA ALA A 13 -26.49 4.13 6.58
C ALA A 13 -26.80 5.63 6.63
N LEU A 14 -25.77 6.48 6.75
CA LEU A 14 -25.93 7.93 6.70
C LEU A 14 -26.48 8.38 5.34
N TRP A 15 -25.95 7.86 4.24
CA TRP A 15 -26.43 8.20 2.89
C TRP A 15 -27.90 7.81 2.70
N VAL A 16 -28.28 6.59 3.07
CA VAL A 16 -29.67 6.10 2.98
C VAL A 16 -30.60 6.92 3.88
N SER A 17 -30.17 7.24 5.10
CA SER A 17 -30.97 8.05 6.04
C SER A 17 -31.20 9.46 5.51
N LEU A 18 -30.15 10.11 4.98
CA LEU A 18 -30.27 11.44 4.37
C LEU A 18 -31.19 11.43 3.14
N LEU A 19 -31.12 10.37 2.33
CA LEU A 19 -31.99 10.21 1.17
C LEU A 19 -33.45 10.01 1.59
N ALA A 20 -33.70 9.18 2.60
CA ALA A 20 -35.04 8.97 3.14
C ALA A 20 -35.63 10.25 3.74
N VAL A 21 -34.84 11.01 4.51
CA VAL A 21 -35.26 12.31 5.06
C VAL A 21 -35.62 13.29 3.95
N LEU A 22 -34.78 13.38 2.92
CA LEU A 22 -35.00 14.27 1.78
C LEU A 22 -36.28 13.92 1.00
N VAL A 23 -36.54 12.63 0.75
CA VAL A 23 -37.65 12.16 -0.10
C VAL A 23 -38.98 12.12 0.66
N VAL A 24 -38.97 11.68 1.92
CA VAL A 24 -40.20 11.37 2.68
C VAL A 24 -40.68 12.56 3.51
N TYR A 25 -39.76 13.34 4.08
CA TYR A 25 -40.09 14.31 5.13
C TYR A 25 -39.87 15.78 4.71
N LEU A 26 -39.12 16.05 3.64
CA LEU A 26 -38.73 17.41 3.26
C LEU A 26 -39.46 17.89 1.99
N SER A 27 -39.87 19.17 2.01
CA SER A 27 -40.39 19.83 0.81
C SER A 27 -39.27 20.09 -0.20
N PRO A 28 -39.58 20.18 -1.51
CA PRO A 28 -38.57 20.33 -2.57
C PRO A 28 -37.60 21.50 -2.38
N GLY A 29 -38.01 22.56 -1.66
CA GLY A 29 -37.17 23.73 -1.39
C GLY A 29 -35.94 23.45 -0.52
N TYR A 30 -35.95 22.41 0.31
CA TYR A 30 -34.82 22.06 1.18
C TYR A 30 -33.80 21.13 0.51
N THR A 31 -34.05 20.70 -0.73
CA THR A 31 -33.18 19.79 -1.48
C THR A 31 -31.74 20.31 -1.57
N ILE A 32 -31.57 21.60 -1.83
CA ILE A 32 -30.27 22.23 -2.01
C ILE A 32 -29.39 22.12 -0.75
N LEU A 33 -29.99 22.07 0.44
CA LEU A 33 -29.24 21.95 1.70
C LEU A 33 -28.73 20.52 1.92
N PHE A 34 -29.47 19.50 1.49
CA PHE A 34 -29.15 18.09 1.74
C PHE A 34 -28.29 17.45 0.64
N VAL A 35 -28.40 17.94 -0.60
CA VAL A 35 -27.63 17.44 -1.74
C VAL A 35 -26.11 17.41 -1.49
N PRO A 36 -25.47 18.44 -0.92
CA PRO A 36 -24.04 18.40 -0.62
C PRO A 36 -23.65 17.27 0.34
N PHE A 37 -24.46 17.02 1.39
CA PHE A 37 -24.22 15.94 2.35
C PHE A 37 -24.44 14.55 1.75
N LEU A 38 -25.45 14.41 0.88
CA LEU A 38 -25.69 13.18 0.11
C LEU A 38 -24.51 12.88 -0.83
N ILE A 39 -24.06 13.87 -1.60
CA ILE A 39 -22.90 13.70 -2.49
C ILE A 39 -21.66 13.34 -1.68
N TYR A 40 -21.41 14.02 -0.56
CA TYR A 40 -20.24 13.77 0.27
C TYR A 40 -20.25 12.37 0.90
N SER A 41 -21.38 11.95 1.47
CA SER A 41 -21.51 10.62 2.08
C SER A 41 -21.40 9.50 1.04
N PHE A 42 -21.99 9.67 -0.15
CA PHE A 42 -21.82 8.77 -1.28
C PHE A 42 -20.35 8.66 -1.69
N TYR A 43 -19.69 9.81 -1.88
CA TYR A 43 -18.29 9.89 -2.23
C TYR A 43 -17.42 9.16 -1.21
N ARG A 44 -17.66 9.35 0.09
CA ARG A 44 -16.93 8.65 1.16
C ARG A 44 -17.16 7.15 1.15
N ALA A 45 -18.39 6.68 0.98
CA ALA A 45 -18.71 5.26 0.86
C ALA A 45 -18.02 4.65 -0.37
N PHE A 46 -18.06 5.35 -1.50
CA PHE A 46 -17.41 4.94 -2.75
C PHE A 46 -15.90 4.83 -2.58
N ILE A 47 -15.21 5.86 -2.07
CA ILE A 47 -13.77 5.82 -1.81
C ILE A 47 -13.41 4.66 -0.86
N GLN A 48 -14.20 4.45 0.19
CA GLN A 48 -13.99 3.36 1.14
C GLN A 48 -14.07 1.98 0.46
N LEU A 49 -14.96 1.79 -0.53
CA LEU A 49 -15.06 0.57 -1.33
C LEU A 49 -13.74 0.26 -2.06
N PHE A 50 -13.06 1.26 -2.62
CA PHE A 50 -11.77 1.06 -3.30
C PHE A 50 -10.60 0.77 -2.35
N VAL A 51 -10.75 1.06 -1.06
CA VAL A 51 -9.74 0.73 -0.04
C VAL A 51 -9.78 -0.77 0.31
N PHE A 52 -10.93 -1.42 0.22
CA PHE A 52 -11.07 -2.84 0.62
C PHE A 52 -10.16 -3.78 -0.17
N PRO A 53 -10.11 -3.77 -1.52
CA PRO A 53 -9.22 -4.65 -2.26
C PRO A 53 -7.74 -4.49 -1.86
N ALA A 54 -7.31 -3.24 -1.60
CA ALA A 54 -5.96 -2.98 -1.13
C ALA A 54 -5.73 -3.60 0.27
N VAL A 55 -6.64 -3.38 1.22
CA VAL A 55 -6.52 -3.95 2.57
C VAL A 55 -6.55 -5.48 2.56
N PHE A 56 -7.39 -6.10 1.73
CA PHE A 56 -7.46 -7.55 1.57
C PHE A 56 -6.18 -8.13 0.99
N ARG A 57 -5.67 -7.53 -0.08
CA ARG A 57 -4.35 -7.92 -0.63
C ARG A 57 -3.28 -7.82 0.45
N MET A 58 -3.36 -6.79 1.31
CA MET A 58 -2.33 -6.56 2.33
C MET A 58 -2.39 -7.65 3.37
N LYS A 59 -3.60 -7.95 3.85
CA LYS A 59 -3.87 -9.06 4.76
C LYS A 59 -3.33 -10.38 4.22
N HIS A 60 -3.59 -10.71 2.96
CA HIS A 60 -3.08 -11.95 2.37
C HIS A 60 -1.55 -12.03 2.33
N VAL A 61 -0.85 -10.93 2.00
CA VAL A 61 0.62 -10.90 2.06
C VAL A 61 1.09 -11.10 3.51
N LEU A 62 0.43 -10.46 4.48
CA LEU A 62 0.79 -10.58 5.91
C LEU A 62 0.48 -11.97 6.50
N GLU A 63 -0.43 -12.74 5.90
CA GLU A 63 -0.73 -14.11 6.32
C GLU A 63 0.32 -15.10 5.80
N GLU A 64 0.84 -14.89 4.59
CA GLU A 64 1.80 -15.79 3.95
C GLU A 64 3.26 -15.47 4.30
N TYR A 65 3.57 -14.21 4.59
CA TYR A 65 4.94 -13.76 4.84
C TYR A 65 5.10 -13.18 6.24
N PRO A 66 6.03 -13.71 7.06
CA PRO A 66 6.33 -13.15 8.36
C PRO A 66 6.98 -11.77 8.22
N TRP A 67 6.87 -10.98 9.28
CA TRP A 67 7.55 -9.70 9.36
C TRP A 67 9.07 -9.86 9.48
N LEU A 68 9.80 -9.14 8.64
CA LEU A 68 11.24 -8.97 8.69
C LEU A 68 11.57 -7.55 9.11
N LEU A 69 12.33 -7.41 10.19
CA LEU A 69 12.81 -6.13 10.68
C LEU A 69 14.11 -5.77 9.97
N LEU A 70 14.11 -4.66 9.24
CA LEU A 70 15.26 -4.19 8.48
C LEU A 70 15.67 -2.81 8.98
N ARG A 71 16.97 -2.65 9.20
CA ARG A 71 17.58 -1.40 9.68
C ARG A 71 18.40 -0.78 8.56
N ASP A 72 18.43 0.56 8.53
CA ASP A 72 19.21 1.38 7.61
C ASP A 72 19.04 0.99 6.14
N THR A 73 17.78 0.75 5.78
CA THR A 73 17.38 0.40 4.42
C THR A 73 17.59 1.61 3.50
N ALA A 74 18.36 1.41 2.42
CA ALA A 74 18.56 2.46 1.43
C ALA A 74 17.22 2.82 0.79
N HIS A 75 16.98 4.12 0.62
CA HIS A 75 15.71 4.64 0.14
C HIS A 75 15.91 5.94 -0.63
N GLY A 76 14.96 6.28 -1.48
CA GLY A 76 15.00 7.51 -2.24
C GLY A 76 13.66 7.89 -2.84
N LEU A 77 13.52 9.18 -3.17
CA LEU A 77 12.44 9.68 -4.03
C LEU A 77 12.86 9.82 -5.49
N ALA A 78 14.17 9.93 -5.74
CA ALA A 78 14.67 10.11 -7.09
C ALA A 78 14.39 8.85 -7.91
N ASP A 79 13.93 9.06 -9.12
CA ASP A 79 13.65 7.99 -10.05
C ASP A 79 14.93 7.19 -10.34
N ARG A 80 14.89 5.87 -10.13
CA ARG A 80 15.98 5.02 -10.57
C ARG A 80 15.78 4.55 -12.00
N ALA A 81 16.89 4.46 -12.74
CA ALA A 81 16.90 4.06 -14.15
C ALA A 81 16.68 2.55 -14.36
N ASP A 82 16.90 1.73 -13.33
CA ASP A 82 16.70 0.28 -13.34
C ASP A 82 15.24 -0.14 -13.09
N VAL A 83 14.38 0.79 -12.68
CA VAL A 83 12.95 0.55 -12.45
C VAL A 83 12.14 1.01 -13.66
N VAL A 84 11.28 0.14 -14.18
CA VAL A 84 10.38 0.44 -15.29
C VAL A 84 9.01 0.84 -14.77
N GLY A 85 8.59 2.06 -15.06
CA GLY A 85 7.24 2.56 -14.77
C GLY A 85 7.22 3.75 -13.82
N ARG A 86 6.05 4.00 -13.22
CA ARG A 86 5.88 5.12 -12.29
C ARG A 86 6.35 4.70 -10.90
N GLN A 87 7.42 5.32 -10.46
CA GLN A 87 7.93 5.18 -9.10
C GLN A 87 7.56 6.41 -8.27
N TYR A 88 6.97 6.17 -7.11
CA TYR A 88 6.67 7.20 -6.14
C TYR A 88 7.54 7.01 -4.90
N GLY A 89 8.84 6.86 -5.12
CA GLY A 89 9.84 6.49 -4.12
C GLY A 89 10.09 4.99 -4.05
N TRP A 90 11.24 4.62 -3.48
CA TRP A 90 11.75 3.27 -3.44
C TRP A 90 12.50 2.95 -2.15
N PHE A 91 12.58 1.66 -1.86
CA PHE A 91 13.40 1.05 -0.82
C PHE A 91 14.18 -0.13 -1.41
N GLU A 92 15.42 -0.34 -0.99
CA GLU A 92 16.21 -1.50 -1.37
C GLU A 92 16.16 -2.60 -0.31
N PHE A 93 15.83 -3.82 -0.71
CA PHE A 93 15.79 -4.96 0.19
C PHE A 93 16.70 -6.09 -0.30
N PRO A 94 17.29 -6.89 0.61
CA PRO A 94 18.11 -8.02 0.21
C PRO A 94 17.26 -9.09 -0.49
N ASN A 95 17.79 -9.69 -1.56
CA ASN A 95 17.16 -10.82 -2.22
C ASN A 95 17.22 -12.05 -1.29
N PRO A 96 16.08 -12.71 -0.97
CA PRO A 96 16.07 -13.91 -0.13
C PRO A 96 16.95 -15.06 -0.65
N ALA A 97 17.12 -15.19 -1.96
CA ALA A 97 17.95 -16.22 -2.58
C ALA A 97 19.43 -15.82 -2.68
N ARG A 98 19.72 -14.51 -2.70
CA ARG A 98 21.08 -13.95 -2.82
C ARG A 98 21.20 -12.70 -1.93
N PRO A 99 21.53 -12.85 -0.64
CA PRO A 99 21.54 -11.72 0.30
C PRO A 99 22.46 -10.55 -0.09
N GLU A 100 23.49 -10.82 -0.89
CA GLU A 100 24.43 -9.83 -1.45
C GLU A 100 23.75 -8.88 -2.46
N GLU A 101 22.69 -9.34 -3.12
CA GLU A 101 21.96 -8.61 -4.14
C GLU A 101 20.81 -7.81 -3.49
N ARG A 102 20.78 -6.50 -3.73
CA ARG A 102 19.72 -5.63 -3.25
C ARG A 102 18.75 -5.29 -4.38
N LEU A 103 17.47 -5.55 -4.14
CA LEU A 103 16.39 -5.33 -5.09
C LEU A 103 15.59 -4.08 -4.70
N PRO A 104 15.41 -3.11 -5.62
CA PRO A 104 14.63 -1.92 -5.35
C PRO A 104 13.14 -2.19 -5.52
N MET A 105 12.40 -2.08 -4.42
CA MET A 105 10.95 -2.10 -4.45
C MET A 105 10.40 -0.68 -4.42
N VAL A 106 9.38 -0.41 -5.25
CA VAL A 106 8.84 0.94 -5.43
C VAL A 106 7.41 1.05 -4.97
N PHE A 107 6.99 2.27 -4.59
CA PHE A 107 5.58 2.57 -4.41
C PHE A 107 4.89 2.68 -5.78
N PRO A 108 3.94 1.79 -6.12
CA PRO A 108 3.30 1.80 -7.43
C PRO A 108 2.29 2.94 -7.60
N ARG A 109 1.91 3.63 -6.52
CA ARG A 109 0.86 4.66 -6.52
C ARG A 109 1.27 5.84 -5.64
N HIS A 110 0.91 7.05 -6.08
CA HIS A 110 1.13 8.29 -5.33
C HIS A 110 0.14 8.50 -4.17
N TRP A 111 -0.96 7.74 -4.12
CA TRP A 111 -1.97 7.94 -3.09
C TRP A 111 -1.50 7.42 -1.73
N GLY A 112 -1.49 8.30 -0.73
CA GLY A 112 -1.18 7.94 0.65
C GLY A 112 0.31 7.75 0.95
N VAL A 113 1.23 8.04 0.03
CA VAL A 113 2.69 7.95 0.27
C VAL A 113 3.30 9.24 0.82
N GLY A 114 2.52 10.32 0.96
CA GLY A 114 3.04 11.62 1.42
C GLY A 114 3.77 11.60 2.78
N TRP A 115 3.33 10.74 3.71
CA TRP A 115 4.03 10.56 5.00
C TRP A 115 5.44 9.97 4.82
N TRP A 116 5.58 9.02 3.88
CA TRP A 116 6.84 8.38 3.53
C TRP A 116 7.74 9.34 2.75
N HIS A 117 7.19 10.04 1.75
CA HIS A 117 7.89 11.05 0.97
C HIS A 117 8.53 12.13 1.84
N ARG A 118 7.79 12.62 2.84
CA ARG A 118 8.31 13.65 3.74
C ARG A 118 9.56 13.20 4.52
N ARG A 119 9.72 11.90 4.77
CA ARG A 119 10.83 11.31 5.53
C ARG A 119 11.99 10.88 4.64
N MET A 120 11.69 10.48 3.41
CA MET A 120 12.69 10.19 2.37
C MET A 120 13.27 11.46 1.74
N ALA A 121 12.61 12.61 1.90
CA ALA A 121 13.05 13.84 1.28
C ALA A 121 14.51 14.15 1.65
N PRO A 122 15.36 14.60 0.71
CA PRO A 122 16.76 14.90 0.99
C PRO A 122 16.93 15.87 2.16
N ARG A 123 16.01 16.85 2.25
CA ARG A 123 15.93 17.89 3.27
C ARG A 123 15.19 17.49 4.56
N ALA A 124 14.76 16.23 4.70
CA ALA A 124 14.12 15.77 5.92
C ALA A 124 15.10 15.86 7.11
N THR A 125 14.60 16.25 8.27
CA THR A 125 15.41 16.32 9.49
C THR A 125 15.87 14.93 9.93
N PRO A 126 16.96 14.82 10.70
CA PRO A 126 17.43 13.53 11.21
C PRO A 126 16.36 12.77 11.99
N GLU A 127 15.49 13.46 12.76
CA GLU A 127 14.42 12.78 13.50
C GLU A 127 13.41 12.13 12.55
N LEU A 128 13.02 12.84 11.47
CA LEU A 128 12.11 12.30 10.45
C LEU A 128 12.72 11.12 9.70
N LYS A 129 14.03 11.16 9.42
CA LYS A 129 14.73 10.04 8.79
C LYS A 129 14.84 8.84 9.73
N ALA A 130 15.05 9.08 11.03
CA ALA A 130 15.10 8.01 12.04
C ALA A 130 13.78 7.22 12.11
N GLU A 131 12.63 7.85 11.88
CA GLU A 131 11.33 7.16 11.83
C GLU A 131 11.23 6.11 10.70
N ILE A 132 12.07 6.22 9.66
CA ILE A 132 12.20 5.21 8.58
C ILE A 132 13.55 4.50 8.59
N GLY A 133 14.38 4.73 9.61
CA GLY A 133 15.65 4.03 9.79
C GLY A 133 15.44 2.56 10.16
N VAL A 134 14.29 2.23 10.75
CA VAL A 134 13.86 0.84 11.00
C VAL A 134 12.50 0.60 10.37
N VAL A 135 12.48 -0.28 9.38
CA VAL A 135 11.28 -0.66 8.63
C VAL A 135 10.97 -2.13 8.80
N TRP A 136 9.68 -2.44 8.77
CA TRP A 136 9.15 -3.79 8.78
C TRP A 136 8.75 -4.14 7.36
N LEU A 137 9.24 -5.25 6.84
CA LEU A 137 8.86 -5.77 5.53
C LEU A 137 8.19 -7.13 5.71
N ALA A 138 7.03 -7.31 5.09
CA ALA A 138 6.40 -8.62 4.94
C ALA A 138 6.12 -8.85 3.46
N GLY A 139 6.71 -9.90 2.90
CA GLY A 139 6.61 -10.23 1.48
C GLY A 139 7.92 -10.78 0.95
N ASP A 140 8.01 -10.83 -0.37
CA ASP A 140 9.21 -11.22 -1.09
C ASP A 140 9.63 -10.06 -2.01
N PRO A 141 10.83 -9.46 -1.79
CA PRO A 141 11.35 -8.37 -2.60
C PRO A 141 11.38 -8.63 -4.11
N ARG A 142 11.40 -9.90 -4.53
CA ARG A 142 11.37 -10.29 -5.94
C ARG A 142 10.00 -10.05 -6.60
N PHE A 143 8.93 -9.90 -5.82
CA PHE A 143 7.56 -9.80 -6.33
C PHE A 143 6.77 -8.65 -5.70
N ILE A 144 6.52 -8.74 -4.39
CA ILE A 144 5.57 -7.90 -3.66
C ILE A 144 5.98 -7.80 -2.19
N GLY A 145 5.74 -6.63 -1.60
CA GLY A 145 6.02 -6.40 -0.20
C GLY A 145 5.03 -5.45 0.43
N VAL A 146 4.79 -5.64 1.71
CA VAL A 146 4.15 -4.67 2.58
C VAL A 146 5.23 -4.09 3.47
N ILE A 147 5.48 -2.80 3.33
CA ILE A 147 6.37 -2.07 4.22
C ILE A 147 5.55 -1.38 5.31
N ALA A 148 6.08 -1.35 6.52
CA ALA A 148 5.58 -0.54 7.62
C ALA A 148 6.74 0.16 8.32
N ALA A 149 6.46 1.36 8.82
CA ALA A 149 7.37 2.07 9.71
C ALA A 149 7.15 1.58 11.14
N SER A 150 8.16 1.71 11.98
CA SER A 150 8.02 1.37 13.40
C SER A 150 7.17 2.42 14.13
N THR A 151 6.51 2.02 15.23
CA THR A 151 6.03 2.97 16.23
C THR A 151 7.20 3.74 16.85
N PRO A 152 6.97 4.89 17.51
CA PRO A 152 8.03 5.60 18.23
C PRO A 152 8.78 4.69 19.22
N ASP A 153 8.08 3.73 19.83
CA ASP A 153 8.64 2.77 20.78
C ASP A 153 9.26 1.53 20.10
N GLY A 154 9.29 1.48 18.76
CA GLY A 154 9.89 0.39 17.98
C GLY A 154 9.15 -0.95 18.02
N SER A 155 8.09 -1.06 18.81
CA SER A 155 7.46 -2.33 19.20
C SER A 155 6.46 -2.90 18.19
N ALA A 156 5.93 -2.08 17.28
CA ALA A 156 4.90 -2.52 16.36
C ALA A 156 4.99 -1.85 14.98
N PRO A 157 4.58 -2.54 13.90
CA PRO A 157 4.48 -1.95 12.57
C PRO A 157 3.28 -0.99 12.50
N ARG A 158 3.51 0.20 11.94
CA ARG A 158 2.50 1.23 11.64
C ARG A 158 2.71 1.75 10.21
N ARG A 159 1.72 2.48 9.69
CA ARG A 159 1.83 3.17 8.37
C ARG A 159 2.07 2.22 7.19
N PHE A 160 1.43 1.06 7.22
CA PHE A 160 1.49 0.04 6.17
C PHE A 160 1.30 0.60 4.76
N ARG A 161 2.17 0.18 3.84
CA ARG A 161 2.08 0.48 2.41
C ARG A 161 2.54 -0.68 1.58
N PHE A 162 1.98 -0.75 0.38
CA PHE A 162 2.45 -1.70 -0.62
C PHE A 162 3.67 -1.18 -1.34
N LEU A 163 4.58 -2.10 -1.57
CA LEU A 163 5.69 -2.01 -2.48
C LEU A 163 5.56 -3.10 -3.54
N SER A 164 5.94 -2.76 -4.76
CA SER A 164 5.98 -3.68 -5.89
C SER A 164 7.37 -3.69 -6.49
N GLN A 165 7.85 -4.86 -6.89
CA GLN A 165 9.05 -4.97 -7.71
C GLN A 165 8.70 -4.60 -9.15
N GLN A 166 9.44 -3.64 -9.72
CA GLN A 166 9.20 -3.10 -11.07
C GLN A 166 10.48 -3.10 -11.94
N THR A 167 11.50 -3.87 -11.55
CA THR A 167 12.79 -3.92 -12.24
C THR A 167 12.74 -4.85 -13.46
N GLY A 168 13.35 -4.40 -14.56
CA GLY A 168 13.56 -5.16 -15.80
C GLY A 168 12.90 -4.51 -17.03
N ALA A 169 13.62 -4.48 -18.15
CA ALA A 169 13.32 -3.74 -19.39
C ALA A 169 11.93 -3.95 -20.01
N ASP A 170 11.17 -4.93 -19.52
CA ASP A 170 9.86 -5.33 -20.01
C ASP A 170 8.76 -5.30 -18.90
N GLY A 171 8.95 -4.55 -17.81
CA GLY A 171 7.91 -4.38 -16.77
C GLY A 171 7.75 -5.60 -15.84
N GLY A 172 8.87 -6.20 -15.42
CA GLY A 172 8.92 -7.39 -14.55
C GLY A 172 9.11 -8.72 -15.28
N ARG A 173 9.57 -8.66 -16.53
CA ARG A 173 9.74 -9.82 -17.44
C ARG A 173 11.10 -10.51 -17.37
N HIS A 174 12.11 -9.91 -16.73
CA HIS A 174 13.28 -10.68 -16.30
C HIS A 174 12.77 -11.70 -15.30
N SER A 175 12.93 -12.98 -15.66
CA SER A 175 12.15 -14.05 -15.05
C SER A 175 12.41 -14.05 -13.56
N VAL A 176 11.38 -14.16 -12.73
CA VAL A 176 11.61 -14.24 -11.28
C VAL A 176 12.54 -15.42 -10.92
N ALA A 177 12.64 -16.40 -11.84
CA ALA A 177 13.65 -17.46 -11.84
C ALA A 177 15.11 -16.96 -11.95
N GLU A 178 15.42 -15.89 -12.69
CA GLU A 178 16.76 -15.26 -12.74
C GLU A 178 17.21 -14.71 -11.37
N TRP A 179 16.25 -14.20 -10.60
CA TRP A 179 16.44 -13.80 -9.20
C TRP A 179 16.42 -14.98 -8.22
N GLY A 180 16.43 -16.21 -8.73
CA GLY A 180 16.50 -17.43 -7.94
C GLY A 180 15.20 -17.81 -7.26
N ALA A 181 14.03 -17.36 -7.76
CA ALA A 181 12.76 -17.82 -7.24
C ALA A 181 12.46 -19.25 -7.66
N THR A 182 12.22 -20.09 -6.66
CA THR A 182 11.80 -21.48 -6.86
C THR A 182 10.31 -21.54 -7.24
N ALA A 183 9.86 -22.70 -7.73
CA ALA A 183 8.44 -22.91 -8.01
C ALA A 183 7.57 -22.74 -6.75
N GLU A 184 8.09 -23.10 -5.57
CA GLU A 184 7.42 -22.91 -4.28
C GLU A 184 7.27 -21.42 -3.93
N ASP A 185 8.28 -20.60 -4.21
CA ASP A 185 8.23 -19.15 -4.00
C ASP A 185 7.17 -18.49 -4.89
N ILE A 186 7.06 -18.94 -6.14
CA ILE A 186 6.06 -18.47 -7.09
C ILE A 186 4.66 -18.87 -6.62
N GLU A 187 4.47 -20.10 -6.15
CA GLU A 187 3.19 -20.57 -5.61
C GLU A 187 2.80 -19.78 -4.36
N ARG A 188 3.74 -19.53 -3.44
CA ARG A 188 3.52 -18.70 -2.25
C ARG A 188 3.13 -17.28 -2.65
N GLY A 189 3.82 -16.70 -3.64
CA GLY A 189 3.47 -15.40 -4.21
C GLY A 189 2.05 -15.40 -4.79
N ARG A 190 1.65 -16.46 -5.49
CA ARG A 190 0.28 -16.61 -6.03
C ARG A 190 -0.76 -16.66 -4.92
N ARG A 191 -0.53 -17.40 -3.83
CA ARG A 191 -1.41 -17.42 -2.64
C ARG A 191 -1.52 -16.05 -1.98
N ALA A 192 -0.43 -15.28 -1.97
CA ALA A 192 -0.43 -13.89 -1.51
C ALA A 192 -1.09 -12.89 -2.50
N GLY A 193 -1.63 -13.37 -3.63
CA GLY A 193 -2.37 -12.58 -4.61
C GLY A 193 -1.51 -11.90 -5.67
N VAL A 194 -0.26 -12.33 -5.84
CA VAL A 194 0.58 -11.95 -7.00
C VAL A 194 0.05 -12.70 -8.21
N ARG A 195 -0.31 -11.95 -9.25
CA ARG A 195 -0.58 -12.52 -10.57
C ARG A 195 0.69 -12.34 -11.40
N PRO A 196 1.42 -13.42 -11.74
CA PRO A 196 2.45 -13.31 -12.76
C PRO A 196 1.80 -12.82 -14.05
N ALA A 197 2.47 -11.96 -14.80
CA ALA A 197 1.90 -11.25 -15.95
C ALA A 197 1.48 -12.16 -17.13
N ASN A 198 1.59 -13.49 -17.00
CA ASN A 198 1.23 -14.47 -18.02
C ASN A 198 0.23 -15.50 -17.46
N SER A 199 -1.03 -15.10 -17.30
CA SER A 199 -2.18 -16.03 -17.28
C SER A 199 -3.19 -15.59 -18.31
#